data_AF-A0A7Y0G1P8-F1
#
_entry.id   AF-A0A7Y0G1P8-F1
#
_cell.length_a   1.000
_cell.length_b   1.000
_cell.length_c   1.000
_cell.angle_alpha   90.00
_cell.angle_beta   90.00
_cell.angle_gamma   90.00
#
_symmetry.space_group_name_H-M   'P 1'
#
loop_
_entity.id
_entity.type
_entity.pdbx_description
1 polymer ?
#
loop_
_entity_poly.entity_id
_entity_poly.type
_entity_poly.pdbx_seq_one_letter_code
_entity_poly.pdbx_strand_id
1 'polypeptide(L)'
;MGTLPRTANAIAAALAPGRKGPFLEELLAAEAGEAQLAVMERWHLRAVADTRRSDADRAQAGALRVGEGGGVRVRPLDDVLASLSGAW
;
A
#
# COMPACT_ATOMS: atom_id res chain seq x y z
N MET A 1 -6.34 -0.98 16.16
CA MET A 1 -5.98 -1.59 14.86
C MET A 1 -6.98 -2.72 14.62
N GLY A 2 -7.90 -2.56 13.69
CA GLY A 2 -8.90 -3.61 13.41
C GLY A 2 -8.25 -4.79 12.71
N THR A 3 -8.54 -6.01 13.15
CA THR A 3 -8.03 -7.23 12.51
C THR A 3 -8.70 -7.38 11.13
N LEU A 4 -7.91 -7.53 10.06
CA LEU A 4 -8.45 -7.79 8.72
C LEU A 4 -9.28 -9.09 8.77
N PRO A 5 -10.55 -9.10 8.36
CA PRO A 5 -11.32 -10.34 8.30
C PRO A 5 -10.70 -11.33 7.31
N ARG A 6 -10.73 -12.62 7.62
CA ARG A 6 -10.25 -13.70 6.74
C ARG A 6 -11.29 -14.09 5.68
N THR A 7 -12.04 -13.13 5.15
CA THR A 7 -13.02 -13.38 4.09
C THR A 7 -12.42 -13.01 2.74
N ALA A 8 -12.83 -13.69 1.65
CA ALA A 8 -12.29 -13.44 0.32
C ALA A 8 -12.44 -11.96 -0.09
N ASN A 9 -13.59 -11.35 0.21
CA ASN A 9 -13.84 -9.94 -0.08
C ASN A 9 -12.92 -9.00 0.71
N ALA A 10 -12.69 -9.26 1.99
CA ALA A 10 -11.80 -8.44 2.80
C ALA A 10 -10.34 -8.56 2.35
N ILE A 11 -9.91 -9.78 2.02
CA ILE A 11 -8.56 -10.04 1.46
C ILE A 11 -8.40 -9.31 0.13
N ALA A 12 -9.34 -9.46 -0.81
CA ALA A 12 -9.30 -8.77 -2.11
C ALA A 12 -9.30 -7.23 -1.97
N ALA A 13 -10.05 -6.68 -1.01
CA ALA A 13 -10.09 -5.24 -0.77
C ALA A 13 -8.75 -4.69 -0.26
N ALA A 14 -8.06 -5.46 0.59
CA ALA A 14 -6.81 -5.07 1.23
C ALA A 14 -5.55 -5.34 0.36
N LEU A 15 -5.66 -6.15 -0.69
CA LEU A 15 -4.56 -6.41 -1.62
C LEU A 15 -4.24 -5.18 -2.50
N ALA A 16 -2.96 -4.99 -2.79
CA ALA A 16 -2.52 -4.03 -3.80
C ALA A 16 -3.21 -4.32 -5.16
N PRO A 17 -3.52 -3.29 -5.99
CA PRO A 17 -4.29 -3.46 -7.23
C PRO A 17 -3.79 -4.56 -8.16
N GLY A 18 -2.46 -4.65 -8.37
CA GLY A 18 -1.84 -5.67 -9.24
C GLY A 18 -1.88 -7.11 -8.70
N ARG A 19 -2.37 -7.32 -7.47
CA ARG A 19 -2.41 -8.63 -6.80
C ARG A 19 -3.80 -9.23 -6.72
N LYS A 20 -4.84 -8.46 -7.05
CA LYS A 20 -6.25 -8.92 -6.97
C LYS A 20 -6.57 -10.01 -7.99
N GLY A 21 -6.10 -9.86 -9.23
CA GLY A 21 -6.30 -10.85 -10.29
C GLY A 21 -5.75 -12.23 -9.91
N PRO A 22 -4.45 -12.36 -9.60
CA PRO A 22 -3.86 -13.63 -9.20
C PRO A 22 -4.53 -14.28 -7.98
N PHE A 23 -4.97 -13.49 -7.00
CA PHE A 23 -5.73 -14.01 -5.86
C PHE A 23 -7.06 -14.65 -6.29
N LEU A 24 -7.84 -13.97 -7.13
CA LEU A 24 -9.12 -14.48 -7.61
C LEU A 24 -8.93 -15.72 -8.49
N GLU A 25 -7.90 -15.74 -9.34
CA GLU A 25 -7.56 -16.90 -10.16
C GLU A 25 -7.21 -18.13 -9.30
N GLU A 26 -6.34 -17.98 -8.30
CA GLU A 26 -6.00 -19.08 -7.38
C GLU A 26 -7.21 -19.54 -6.56
N LEU A 27 -8.08 -18.61 -6.12
CA LEU A 27 -9.27 -18.95 -5.33
C LEU A 27 -10.32 -19.70 -6.16
N LEU A 28 -10.48 -19.33 -7.43
CA LEU A 28 -11.39 -19.99 -8.37
C LEU A 28 -10.85 -21.35 -8.84
N ALA A 29 -9.53 -21.50 -8.94
CA ALA A 29 -8.88 -22.76 -9.30
C ALA A 29 -8.85 -23.78 -8.14
N ALA A 30 -8.99 -23.31 -6.90
CA ALA A 30 -8.98 -24.18 -5.73
C ALA A 30 -10.31 -24.92 -5.52
N GLU A 31 -10.20 -26.20 -5.20
CA GLU A 31 -11.34 -27.01 -4.78
C GLU A 31 -11.98 -26.45 -3.49
N ALA A 32 -13.29 -26.60 -3.38
CA ALA A 32 -14.03 -26.12 -2.22
C ALA A 32 -13.54 -26.79 -0.93
N GLY A 33 -13.53 -26.03 0.16
CA GLY A 33 -13.08 -26.50 1.47
C GLY A 33 -11.62 -26.17 1.74
N GLU A 34 -10.80 -27.18 2.08
CA GLU A 34 -9.44 -27.00 2.59
C GLU A 34 -8.50 -26.29 1.60
N ALA A 35 -8.63 -26.58 0.29
CA ALA A 35 -7.79 -25.95 -0.72
C ALA A 35 -8.08 -24.43 -0.83
N GLN A 36 -9.36 -24.04 -0.81
CA GLN A 36 -9.75 -22.64 -0.75
C GLN A 36 -9.29 -21.94 0.54
N LEU A 37 -9.42 -22.61 1.70
CA LEU A 37 -8.93 -22.07 2.97
C LEU A 37 -7.42 -21.82 2.93
N ALA A 38 -6.64 -22.77 2.39
CA ALA A 38 -5.19 -22.63 2.25
C ALA A 38 -4.81 -21.46 1.32
N VAL A 39 -5.53 -21.25 0.21
CA VAL A 39 -5.36 -20.07 -0.66
C VAL A 39 -5.65 -18.80 0.14
N MET A 40 -6.82 -18.73 0.78
CA MET A 40 -7.23 -17.55 1.55
C MET A 40 -6.24 -17.21 2.66
N GLU A 41 -5.68 -18.20 3.37
CA GLU A 41 -4.71 -17.97 4.44
C GLU A 41 -3.38 -17.40 3.93
N ARG A 42 -2.82 -17.98 2.85
CA ARG A 42 -1.60 -17.44 2.23
C ARG A 42 -1.78 -16.00 1.73
N TRP A 43 -2.92 -15.72 1.11
CA TRP A 43 -3.23 -14.39 0.58
C TRP A 43 -3.60 -13.38 1.66
N HIS A 44 -4.18 -13.83 2.77
CA HIS A 44 -4.45 -12.99 3.94
C HIS A 44 -3.16 -12.39 4.52
N LEU A 45 -2.09 -13.19 4.66
CA LEU A 45 -0.79 -12.68 5.13
C LEU A 45 -0.21 -11.60 4.19
N ARG A 46 -0.38 -11.77 2.88
CA ARG A 46 0.03 -10.78 1.87
C ARG A 46 -0.79 -9.49 1.98
N ALA A 47 -2.12 -9.61 2.15
CA ALA A 47 -3.02 -8.47 2.33
C ALA A 47 -2.72 -7.68 3.61
N VAL A 48 -2.32 -8.35 4.70
CA VAL A 48 -1.87 -7.70 5.93
C VAL A 48 -0.57 -6.92 5.68
N ALA A 49 0.39 -7.48 4.93
CA ALA A 49 1.62 -6.78 4.59
C ALA A 49 1.36 -5.54 3.72
N ASP A 50 0.49 -5.65 2.72
CA ASP A 50 0.13 -4.54 1.82
C ASP A 50 -0.60 -3.41 2.59
N THR A 51 -1.51 -3.77 3.51
CA THR A 51 -2.16 -2.81 4.41
C THR A 51 -1.15 -2.06 5.27
N ARG A 52 -0.22 -2.79 5.92
CA ARG A 52 0.81 -2.18 6.77
C ARG A 52 1.73 -1.24 5.99
N ARG A 53 2.11 -1.63 4.76
CA ARG A 53 2.87 -0.75 3.87
C ARG A 53 2.10 0.52 3.54
N SER A 54 0.83 0.38 3.16
CA SER A 54 -0.05 1.52 2.85
C SER A 54 -0.23 2.46 4.04
N ASP A 55 -0.35 1.91 5.26
CA ASP A 55 -0.43 2.72 6.49
C ASP A 55 0.87 3.46 6.78
N ALA A 56 2.02 2.81 6.57
CA ALA A 56 3.33 3.44 6.71
C ALA A 56 3.53 4.56 5.69
N ASP A 57 3.18 4.32 4.42
CA ASP A 57 3.23 5.33 3.36
C ASP A 57 2.33 6.53 3.69
N ARG A 58 1.13 6.29 4.22
CA ARG A 58 0.21 7.35 4.66
C ARG A 58 0.76 8.13 5.85
N ALA A 59 1.36 7.46 6.82
CA ALA A 59 1.99 8.09 7.98
C ALA A 59 3.18 8.98 7.55
N GLN A 60 4.01 8.49 6.63
CA GLN A 60 5.13 9.26 6.08
C GLN A 60 4.63 10.48 5.29
N ALA A 61 3.63 10.33 4.43
CA ALA A 61 3.01 11.45 3.73
C ALA A 61 2.37 12.47 4.69
N GLY A 62 1.79 12.01 5.81
CA GLY A 62 1.31 12.87 6.89
C GLY A 62 2.44 13.67 7.55
N ALA A 63 3.54 13.00 7.89
CA ALA A 63 4.72 13.63 8.48
C ALA A 63 5.34 14.69 7.56
N LEU A 64 5.39 14.43 6.24
CA LEU A 64 5.87 15.42 5.26
C LEU A 64 4.99 16.67 5.23
N ARG A 65 3.66 16.53 5.21
CA ARG A 65 2.73 17.69 5.25
C ARG A 65 2.81 18.49 6.55
N VAL A 66 3.02 17.83 7.69
CA VAL A 66 3.16 18.49 9.00
C VAL A 66 4.52 19.19 9.12
N GLY A 67 5.58 18.61 8.55
CA GLY A 67 6.91 19.24 8.49
C GLY A 67 6.96 20.49 7.61
N GLU A 68 6.12 20.59 6.58
CA GLU A 68 5.97 21.81 5.76
C GLU A 68 5.24 22.94 6.51
N GLY A 69 4.42 22.64 7.53
CA GLY A 69 3.76 23.62 8.38
C GLY A 69 4.65 24.20 9.49
N GLY A 70 5.82 23.62 9.72
CA GLY A 70 6.74 23.96 10.81
C GLY A 70 8.09 24.46 10.32
N GLY A 71 8.11 25.59 9.61
CA GLY A 71 9.33 26.41 9.47
C GLY A 71 10.46 25.85 8.59
N VAL A 72 10.22 24.86 7.73
CA VAL A 72 11.14 24.58 6.62
C VAL A 72 10.83 25.60 5.54
N ARG A 73 11.76 26.54 5.30
CA ARG A 73 11.71 27.41 4.13
C ARG A 73 11.73 26.51 2.88
N VAL A 74 10.56 26.17 2.37
CA VAL A 74 10.39 25.54 1.06
C VAL A 74 11.01 26.52 0.10
N ARG A 75 12.21 26.18 -0.39
CA ARG A 75 12.82 26.94 -1.47
C ARG A 75 11.84 26.83 -2.64
N PRO A 76 11.33 27.95 -3.19
CA PRO A 76 10.41 27.93 -4.33
C PRO A 76 10.97 26.99 -5.40
N LEU A 77 10.11 26.22 -6.06
CA LEU A 77 10.52 25.31 -7.12
C LEU A 77 11.37 26.04 -8.18
N ASP A 78 11.07 27.32 -8.42
CA ASP A 78 11.85 28.23 -9.26
C ASP A 78 13.31 28.41 -8.80
N ASP A 79 13.59 28.49 -7.49
CA ASP A 79 14.95 28.60 -6.95
C ASP A 79 15.74 27.29 -7.12
N VAL A 80 15.06 26.14 -6.98
CA VAL A 80 15.68 24.82 -7.18
C VAL A 80 16.06 24.66 -8.65
N LEU A 81 15.12 24.99 -9.55
CA LEU A 81 15.33 24.92 -10.99
C LEU A 81 16.41 25.91 -11.46
N ALA A 82 16.44 27.14 -10.92
CA ALA A 82 17.48 28.12 -11.21
C ALA A 82 18.89 27.67 -10.78
N SER A 83 19.00 26.96 -9.64
CA SER A 83 20.30 26.43 -9.19
C SER A 83 20.81 25.28 -10.06
N LEU A 84 19.92 24.52 -10.70
CA LEU A 84 20.27 23.42 -11.59
C LEU A 84 20.59 23.91 -13.01
N SER A 85 19.99 25.02 -13.45
CA SER A 85 20.26 25.62 -14.76
C SER A 85 21.51 26.51 -14.79
N GLY A 86 22.01 26.97 -13.63
CA GLY A 86 23.27 27.72 -13.51
C GLY A 86 24.54 26.87 -13.37
N ALA A 87 24.43 25.54 -13.42
CA ALA A 87 25.56 24.61 -13.31
C ALA A 87 26.11 24.22 -14.70
N TRP A 88 26.46 25.21 -15.53
CA TRP A 88 27.25 25.03 -16.77
C TRP A 88 28.14 26.23 -17.02
#